data_AF-U7QT52-F1
#
_entry.id   AF-U7QT52-F1
#
_cell.length_a   1.000
_cell.length_b   1.000
_cell.length_c   1.000
_cell.angle_alpha   90.00
_cell.angle_beta   90.00
_cell.angle_gamma   90.00
#
_symmetry.space_group_name_H-M   'P 1'
#
loop_
_entity.id
_entity.type
_entity.pdbx_description
1 polymer ?
#
loop_
_entity_poly.entity_id
_entity_poly.type
_entity_poly.pdbx_seq_one_letter_code
_entity_poly.pdbx_strand_id
1 'polypeptide(L)' 'MNPERDRVYLVHILECIDRIRDYTGNVRENFMNNSLVQDAVLRRLQTMAESTQQLSDD' A
#
# COMPACT_ATOMS: atom_id res chain seq x y z
N MET A 1 15.95 17.72 -0.61
CA MET A 1 15.33 16.64 -1.41
C MET A 1 16.38 15.73 -2.05
N ASN A 2 16.16 14.41 -2.02
CA ASN A 2 16.86 13.46 -2.89
C ASN A 2 15.82 12.82 -3.84
N PRO A 3 15.69 13.30 -5.09
CA PRO A 3 14.62 12.88 -5.98
C PRO A 3 14.71 11.41 -6.39
N GLU A 4 15.90 10.83 -6.45
CA GLU A 4 16.07 9.40 -6.75
C GLU A 4 15.56 8.53 -5.61
N ARG A 5 15.85 8.92 -4.36
CA ARG A 5 15.34 8.24 -3.17
C ARG A 5 13.81 8.36 -3.07
N ASP A 6 13.28 9.56 -3.26
CA ASP A 6 11.83 9.79 -3.19
C ASP A 6 11.09 9.02 -4.29
N ARG A 7 11.68 8.90 -5.49
CA ARG A 7 11.16 8.04 -6.56
C ARG A 7 11.06 6.58 -6.15
N VAL A 8 12.01 6.03 -5.40
CA VAL A 8 11.95 4.64 -4.90
C VAL A 8 10.75 4.46 -3.96
N TYR A 9 10.53 5.39 -3.03
CA TYR A 9 9.38 5.32 -2.12
C TYR A 9 8.05 5.50 -2.86
N LEU A 10 7.98 6.40 -3.84
CA LEU A 10 6.78 6.58 -4.68
C LEU A 10 6.44 5.32 -5.47
N VAL A 11 7.44 4.66 -6.07
CA VAL A 11 7.24 3.37 -6.75
C VAL A 11 6.71 2.32 -5.77
N HIS A 12 7.30 2.22 -4.57
CA HIS A 12 6.85 1.27 -3.56
C HIS A 12 5.42 1.55 -3.05
N ILE A 13 5.03 2.82 -2.94
CA ILE A 13 3.66 3.23 -2.60
C ILE A 13 2.69 2.77 -3.69
N LEU A 14 3.02 2.98 -4.97
CA LEU A 14 2.20 2.52 -6.10
C LEU A 14 2.05 1.00 -6.11
N GLU A 15 3.13 0.24 -5.88
CA GLU A 15 3.07 -1.22 -5.75
C GLU A 15 2.17 -1.68 -4.60
N CYS A 16 2.18 -0.96 -3.47
CA CYS A 16 1.27 -1.24 -2.36
C CYS A 16 -0.20 -1.01 -2.76
N ILE A 17 -0.49 0.08 -3.45
CA ILE A 17 -1.84 0.42 -3.94
C ILE A 17 -2.35 -0.65 -4.91
N ASP A 18 -1.53 -1.07 -5.86
CA ASP A 18 -1.90 -2.08 -6.85
C ASP A 18 -2.21 -3.43 -6.18
N ARG A 19 -1.37 -3.87 -5.24
CA ARG A 19 -1.64 -5.10 -4.48
C ARG A 19 -2.91 -5.02 -3.63
N ILE A 20 -3.17 -3.87 -2.99
CA ILE A 20 -4.39 -3.68 -2.21
C ILE A 20 -5.60 -3.82 -3.13
N ARG A 21 -5.56 -3.23 -4.33
CA ARG A 21 -6.64 -3.34 -5.32
C ARG A 21 -6.89 -4.80 -5.72
N ASP A 22 -5.82 -5.54 -5.99
CA ASP A 22 -5.89 -6.96 -6.34
C ASP A 22 -6.50 -7.80 -5.21
N TYR A 23 -6.12 -7.52 -3.96
CA TYR A 23 -6.61 -8.22 -2.77
C TYR A 23 -8.08 -7.91 -2.48
N THR A 24 -8.50 -6.65 -2.61
CA THR A 24 -9.88 -6.27 -2.33
C THR A 24 -10.86 -6.74 -3.41
N GLY A 25 -10.37 -6.97 -4.63
CA GLY A 25 -11.21 -7.32 -5.78
C GLY A 25 -12.36 -6.33 -6.01
N ASN A 26 -13.42 -6.78 -6.70
CA ASN A 26 -14.59 -5.94 -7.03
C ASN A 26 -15.84 -6.29 -6.21
N VAL A 27 -15.80 -7.32 -5.37
CA VAL A 27 -16.96 -7.81 -4.60
C VAL A 27 -16.67 -7.62 -3.12
N ARG A 28 -17.33 -6.62 -2.52
CA ARG A 28 -17.15 -6.25 -1.12
C ARG A 28 -17.33 -7.44 -0.17
N GLU A 29 -18.32 -8.29 -0.41
CA GLU A 29 -18.63 -9.43 0.47
C GLU A 29 -17.50 -10.45 0.54
N ASN A 30 -16.82 -10.73 -0.58
CA ASN A 30 -15.67 -11.65 -0.62
C ASN A 30 -14.52 -11.12 0.24
N PHE A 31 -14.29 -9.80 0.22
CA PHE A 31 -13.31 -9.16 1.09
C PHE A 31 -13.73 -9.21 2.56
N MET A 32 -14.98 -8.86 2.87
CA MET A 32 -15.51 -8.84 4.24
C MET A 32 -15.53 -10.22 4.91
N ASN A 33 -15.66 -11.30 4.12
CA ASN A 33 -15.69 -12.67 4.62
C ASN A 33 -14.31 -13.37 4.62
N ASN A 34 -13.23 -12.67 4.26
CA ASN A 34 -11.89 -13.24 4.20
C ASN A 34 -10.90 -12.47 5.08
N SER A 35 -10.77 -12.89 6.34
CA SER A 35 -9.88 -12.25 7.33
C SER A 35 -8.41 -12.25 6.91
N LEU A 36 -7.93 -13.31 6.26
CA LEU A 36 -6.54 -13.37 5.79
C LEU A 36 -6.24 -12.27 4.76
N VAL A 37 -7.19 -12.01 3.86
CA VAL A 37 -7.07 -10.92 2.88
C VAL A 37 -7.15 -9.56 3.57
N GLN A 38 -8.00 -9.40 4.59
CA GLN A 38 -8.07 -8.17 5.39
C GLN A 38 -6.75 -7.88 6.11
N ASP A 39 -6.15 -8.88 6.76
CA ASP A 39 -4.86 -8.76 7.43
C ASP A 39 -3.74 -8.40 6.44
N ALA A 40 -3.76 -9.00 5.24
CA ALA A 40 -2.81 -8.66 4.18
C ALA A 40 -2.96 -7.21 3.71
N VAL A 41 -4.20 -6.73 3.51
CA VAL A 41 -4.49 -5.32 3.16
C VAL A 41 -4.04 -4.38 4.27
N LEU A 42 -4.36 -4.68 5.53
CA LEU A 42 -3.95 -3.87 6.68
C LEU A 42 -2.43 -3.75 6.78
N ARG A 43 -1.70 -4.86 6.63
CA ARG A 43 -0.23 -4.85 6.65
C ARG A 43 0.34 -4.02 5.51
N ARG A 44 -0.25 -4.09 4.31
CA ARG A 44 0.18 -3.29 3.15
C ARG A 44 -0.09 -1.80 3.37
N LEU A 45 -1.24 -1.44 3.94
CA LEU A 45 -1.54 -0.05 4.31
C LEU A 45 -0.52 0.51 5.30
N GLN A 46 -0.13 -0.27 6.30
CA GLN A 46 0.91 0.14 7.25
C GLN A 46 2.26 0.34 6.54
N THR A 47 2.71 -0.62 5.72
CA THR A 47 3.95 -0.51 4.95
C THR A 47 3.95 0.70 4.01
N MET A 48 2.80 1.00 3.41
CA MET A 48 2.63 2.18 2.57
C MET A 48 2.76 3.46 3.39
N ALA A 49 2.10 3.54 4.55
CA ALA A 49 2.21 4.69 5.46
C ALA A 49 3.64 4.91 5.95
N GLU A 50 4.37 3.84 6.29
CA GLU A 50 5.80 3.91 6.62
C GLU A 50 6.61 4.53 5.47
N SER A 51 6.29 4.18 4.22
CA SER A 51 6.97 4.74 3.03
C SER A 51 6.64 6.21 2.81
N THR A 52 5.44 6.68 3.14
CA THR A 52 5.11 8.11 3.03
C THR A 52 5.92 8.96 4.00
N GLN A 53 6.27 8.41 5.18
CA GLN A 53 7.12 9.10 6.17
C GLN A 53 8.59 9.21 5.75
N GLN A 54 9.00 8.56 4.66
CA GLN A 54 10.38 8.61 4.15
C GLN A 54 10.56 9.58 2.99
N LEU A 55 9.47 10.16 2.49
CA LEU A 55 9.52 11.22 1.48
C LEU A 55 10.13 12.48 2.08
N SER A 56 10.80 13.29 1.25
CA SER A 56 11.28 14.61 1.66
C SER A 56 10.08 15.54 1.98
N ASP A 57 10.21 16.40 2.99
CA ASP A 57 9.16 17.33 3.45
C ASP A 57 9.04 18.63 2.62
N ASP A 58 9.92 18.82 1.63
CA ASP A 58 10.03 20.02 0.80
C ASP A 58 9.37 19.84 -0.59
#